data_AF-A0A179I7P6-F1
#
_entry.id   AF-A0A179I7P6-F1
#
_cell.length_a   1.000
_cell.length_b   1.000
_cell.length_c   1.000
_cell.angle_alpha   90.00
_cell.angle_beta   90.00
_cell.angle_gamma   90.00
#
_symmetry.space_group_name_H-M   'P 1'
#
loop_
_entity.id
_entity.type
_entity.pdbx_description
1 polymer ?
#
loop_
_entity_poly.entity_id
_entity_poly.type
_entity_poly.pdbx_seq_one_letter_code
_entity_poly.pdbx_strand_id
1 'polypeptide(L)'
;MAFESADFRYKHNVYPGRAGQGTANMQMARFNLLYAKSLAGVEEKVADISSVDGLPPDRLNYILSLVTPDEHNFGSGPWFLTTQCRGTVRDALQRNIDEGFAEYMACVGVSVTPERLAYLTRAKKAFGIA
;
A
#
# COMPACT_ATOMS: atom_id res chain seq x y z
N MET A 1 1.31 7.01 -0.15
CA MET A 1 0.30 6.57 0.84
C MET A 1 -0.77 7.63 1.02
N ALA A 2 -0.44 8.82 1.52
CA ALA A 2 -1.42 9.89 1.79
C ALA A 2 -2.25 10.30 0.56
N PHE A 3 -1.65 10.49 -0.61
CA PHE A 3 -2.39 10.80 -1.85
C PHE A 3 -3.45 9.74 -2.16
N GLU A 4 -3.04 8.47 -2.17
CA GLU A 4 -3.91 7.36 -2.54
C GLU A 4 -5.08 7.19 -1.56
N SER A 5 -4.88 7.51 -0.28
CA SER A 5 -5.88 7.37 0.78
C SER A 5 -6.65 8.66 1.14
N ALA A 6 -6.52 9.70 0.31
CA ALA A 6 -7.09 11.03 0.55
C ALA A 6 -6.73 11.58 1.94
N ASP A 7 -5.43 11.78 2.17
CA ASP A 7 -4.87 12.21 3.45
C ASP A 7 -5.19 11.24 4.60
N PHE A 8 -5.13 9.93 4.32
CA PHE A 8 -5.48 8.85 5.26
C PHE A 8 -6.91 8.86 5.76
N ARG A 9 -7.80 9.66 5.14
CA ARG A 9 -9.23 9.69 5.45
C ARG A 9 -9.89 8.33 5.24
N TYR A 10 -9.42 7.57 4.26
CA TYR A 10 -10.00 6.28 3.90
C TYR A 10 -9.01 5.14 4.05
N LYS A 11 -9.48 4.04 4.66
CA LYS A 11 -8.76 2.76 4.77
C LYS A 11 -9.22 1.71 3.77
N HIS A 12 -10.18 2.06 2.90
CA HIS A 12 -10.70 1.21 1.84
C HIS A 12 -11.03 2.07 0.62
N ASN A 13 -11.06 1.46 -0.56
CA ASN A 13 -11.40 2.17 -1.78
C ASN A 13 -12.88 2.62 -1.74
N VAL A 14 -13.12 3.92 -1.78
CA VAL A 14 -14.48 4.51 -1.78
C VAL A 14 -15.00 4.73 -3.19
N TYR A 15 -14.15 5.20 -4.11
CA TYR A 15 -14.52 5.43 -5.52
C TYR A 15 -13.35 5.00 -6.43
N PRO A 16 -13.58 4.18 -7.47
CA PRO A 16 -14.88 3.69 -7.97
C PRO A 16 -15.56 2.60 -7.09
N GLY A 17 -14.93 2.21 -5.98
CA GLY A 17 -15.40 1.12 -5.11
C GLY A 17 -14.87 -0.21 -5.62
N ARG A 18 -13.79 -0.70 -4.99
CA ARG A 18 -13.19 -1.99 -5.35
C ARG A 18 -13.02 -2.86 -4.12
N ALA A 19 -13.72 -4.00 -4.11
CA ALA A 19 -13.69 -4.94 -3.01
C ALA A 19 -12.28 -5.42 -2.70
N GLY A 20 -11.95 -5.46 -1.41
CA GLY A 20 -10.63 -5.84 -0.91
C GLY A 20 -9.50 -4.85 -1.21
N GLN A 21 -9.75 -3.69 -1.84
CA GLN A 21 -8.73 -2.65 -2.00
C GLN A 21 -8.76 -1.68 -0.81
N GLY A 22 -7.60 -1.39 -0.21
CA GLY A 22 -7.54 -0.51 0.97
C GLY A 22 -6.19 -0.48 1.67
N THR A 23 -6.22 -0.24 2.97
CA THR A 23 -5.08 0.16 3.83
C THR A 23 -4.58 1.59 3.60
N ALA A 24 -3.63 2.06 4.41
CA ALA A 24 -3.05 3.40 4.31
C ALA A 24 -2.37 3.68 2.95
N ASN A 25 -1.90 2.63 2.25
CA ASN A 25 -1.34 2.76 0.90
C ASN A 25 -2.25 2.23 -0.23
N MET A 26 -3.53 1.98 0.04
CA MET A 26 -4.54 1.57 -0.96
C MET A 26 -4.15 0.36 -1.83
N GLN A 27 -3.54 -0.64 -1.20
CA GLN A 27 -3.14 -1.89 -1.84
C GLN A 27 -4.33 -2.65 -2.40
N MET A 28 -4.04 -3.38 -3.48
CA MET A 28 -4.93 -4.36 -4.08
C MET A 28 -5.15 -5.58 -3.19
N ALA A 29 -6.30 -6.24 -3.32
CA ALA A 29 -6.69 -7.40 -2.52
C ALA A 29 -5.63 -8.52 -2.47
N ARG A 30 -4.94 -8.79 -3.60
CA ARG A 30 -3.86 -9.78 -3.65
C ARG A 30 -2.71 -9.47 -2.67
N PHE A 31 -2.40 -8.18 -2.51
CA PHE A 31 -1.35 -7.73 -1.61
C PHE A 31 -1.85 -7.70 -0.16
N ASN A 32 -3.13 -7.38 0.06
CA ASN A 32 -3.74 -7.49 1.38
C ASN A 32 -3.74 -8.94 1.88
N LEU A 33 -3.96 -9.94 1.01
CA LEU A 33 -3.82 -11.36 1.36
C LEU A 33 -2.38 -11.71 1.73
N LEU A 34 -1.40 -11.29 0.93
CA LEU A 34 0.02 -11.52 1.23
C LEU A 34 0.45 -10.84 2.53
N TYR A 35 -0.05 -9.63 2.78
CA TYR A 35 0.24 -8.89 4.00
C TYR A 35 -0.39 -9.58 5.22
N ALA A 36 -1.66 -9.98 5.13
CA ALA A 36 -2.34 -10.75 6.17
C ALA A 36 -1.57 -12.04 6.52
N LYS A 37 -1.05 -12.76 5.52
CA LYS A 37 -0.21 -13.96 5.73
C LYS A 37 1.13 -13.68 6.41
N SER A 38 1.61 -12.45 6.42
CA SER A 38 2.88 -12.06 7.04
C SER A 38 2.74 -11.55 8.47
N LEU A 39 1.50 -11.34 8.94
CA LEU A 39 1.21 -10.77 10.25
C LEU A 39 0.85 -11.87 11.24
N ALA A 40 1.58 -11.94 12.35
CA ALA A 40 1.33 -12.90 13.43
C ALA A 40 -0.06 -12.72 14.06
N GLY A 41 -0.78 -13.82 14.23
CA GLY A 41 -2.18 -13.87 14.69
C GLY A 41 -3.23 -13.56 13.60
N VAL A 42 -2.83 -13.13 12.41
CA VAL A 42 -3.72 -12.84 11.27
C VAL A 42 -3.58 -13.88 10.16
N GLU A 43 -2.39 -14.43 9.97
CA GLU A 43 -2.07 -15.48 9.01
C GLU A 43 -2.98 -16.71 9.16
N GLU A 44 -3.31 -17.11 10.38
CA GLU A 44 -4.20 -18.24 10.66
C GLU A 44 -5.62 -18.00 10.13
N LYS A 45 -6.08 -16.74 10.14
CA LYS A 45 -7.44 -16.34 9.71
C LYS A 45 -7.63 -16.35 8.20
N VAL A 46 -6.54 -16.49 7.45
CA VAL A 46 -6.52 -16.54 5.97
C VAL A 46 -5.80 -17.79 5.45
N ALA A 47 -5.54 -18.77 6.32
CA ALA A 47 -4.80 -19.98 5.96
C ALA A 47 -5.51 -20.83 4.89
N ASP A 48 -6.85 -20.78 4.85
CA ASP A 48 -7.67 -21.44 3.82
C ASP A 48 -7.67 -20.72 2.46
N ILE A 49 -7.12 -19.50 2.40
CA ILE A 49 -7.18 -18.64 1.21
C ILE A 49 -5.84 -18.69 0.46
N SER A 50 -5.78 -19.46 -0.63
CA SER A 50 -4.58 -19.57 -1.46
C SER A 50 -4.39 -18.37 -2.40
N SER A 51 -5.46 -17.92 -3.06
CA SER A 51 -5.51 -16.75 -3.96
C SER A 51 -6.79 -15.93 -3.72
N VAL A 52 -6.78 -14.69 -4.21
CA VAL A 52 -7.95 -13.80 -4.25
C VAL A 52 -8.79 -13.95 -5.53
N ASP A 53 -8.29 -14.70 -6.51
CA ASP A 53 -8.94 -14.86 -7.82
C ASP A 53 -10.27 -15.60 -7.66
N GLY A 54 -11.35 -15.01 -8.21
CA GLY A 54 -12.69 -15.59 -8.12
C GLY A 54 -13.35 -15.50 -6.74
N LEU A 55 -12.70 -14.92 -5.73
CA LEU A 55 -13.34 -14.72 -4.43
C LEU A 55 -14.47 -13.69 -4.53
N PRO A 56 -15.59 -13.92 -3.83
CA PRO A 56 -16.69 -12.97 -3.80
C PRO A 56 -16.30 -11.70 -3.00
N PRO A 57 -16.95 -10.55 -3.25
CA PRO A 57 -16.61 -9.28 -2.62
C PRO A 57 -16.56 -9.28 -1.09
N ASP A 58 -17.43 -10.04 -0.44
CA ASP A 58 -17.46 -10.23 1.02
C ASP A 58 -16.18 -10.90 1.53
N ARG A 59 -15.68 -11.93 0.84
CA ARG A 59 -14.40 -12.58 1.19
C ARG A 59 -13.20 -11.66 0.96
N LEU A 60 -13.21 -10.87 -0.12
CA LEU A 60 -12.18 -9.85 -0.36
C LEU A 60 -12.18 -8.78 0.73
N ASN A 61 -13.37 -8.33 1.13
CA ASN A 61 -13.53 -7.33 2.18
C ASN A 61 -13.22 -7.89 3.57
N TYR A 62 -13.45 -9.18 3.81
CA TYR A 62 -13.00 -9.87 5.02
C TYR A 62 -11.46 -9.85 5.12
N ILE A 63 -10.72 -10.17 4.05
CA ILE A 63 -9.26 -10.06 4.07
C ILE A 63 -8.82 -8.62 4.39
N LEU A 64 -9.47 -7.63 3.77
CA LEU A 64 -9.18 -6.22 4.03
C LEU A 64 -9.49 -5.81 5.47
N SER A 65 -10.56 -6.32 6.08
CA SER A 65 -10.94 -5.97 7.46
C SER A 65 -9.92 -6.48 8.48
N LEU A 66 -9.13 -7.50 8.14
CA LEU A 66 -8.06 -8.00 9.00
C LEU A 66 -6.81 -7.10 9.01
N VAL A 67 -6.58 -6.31 7.96
CA VAL A 67 -5.35 -5.50 7.80
C VAL A 67 -5.59 -3.99 7.89
N THR A 68 -6.84 -3.56 8.10
CA THR A 68 -7.23 -2.16 8.34
C THR A 68 -7.31 -1.70 9.81
N PRO A 69 -7.21 -2.57 10.84
CA PRO A 69 -6.95 -2.11 12.22
C PRO A 69 -5.66 -1.29 12.31
N ASP A 70 -5.62 -0.31 13.20
CA ASP A 70 -4.51 0.68 13.25
C ASP A 70 -3.14 0.03 13.47
N GLU A 71 -3.09 -1.03 14.28
CA GLU A 71 -1.91 -1.86 14.54
C GLU A 71 -1.28 -2.50 13.28
N HIS A 72 -2.03 -2.59 12.18
CA HIS A 72 -1.57 -3.20 10.92
C HIS A 72 -1.60 -2.21 9.75
N ASN A 73 -2.56 -1.29 9.74
CA ASN A 73 -2.93 -0.48 8.59
C ASN A 73 -1.79 0.39 8.03
N PHE A 74 -0.99 1.02 8.89
CA PHE A 74 0.13 1.85 8.46
C PHE A 74 1.35 1.01 8.04
N GLY A 75 1.51 -0.18 8.60
CA GLY A 75 2.61 -1.09 8.30
C GLY A 75 2.56 -1.65 6.87
N SER A 76 1.40 -1.61 6.21
CA SER A 76 1.21 -2.13 4.87
C SER A 76 2.13 -1.44 3.84
N GLY A 77 2.36 -0.13 3.96
CA GLY A 77 3.23 0.63 3.06
C GLY A 77 4.69 0.19 3.09
N PRO A 78 5.37 0.27 4.26
CA PRO A 78 6.73 -0.25 4.41
C PRO A 78 6.86 -1.73 4.08
N TRP A 79 5.87 -2.56 4.44
CA TRP A 79 5.84 -3.96 4.06
C TRP A 79 5.85 -4.13 2.53
N PHE A 80 5.02 -3.37 1.80
CA PHE A 80 4.97 -3.44 0.34
C PHE A 80 6.31 -3.04 -0.29
N LEU A 81 6.87 -1.91 0.15
CA LEU A 81 8.18 -1.44 -0.33
C LEU A 81 9.29 -2.47 -0.10
N THR A 82 9.24 -3.19 1.02
CA THR A 82 10.33 -4.10 1.40
C THR A 82 10.20 -5.50 0.82
N THR A 83 8.99 -5.93 0.48
CA THR A 83 8.71 -7.31 0.04
C THR A 83 8.25 -7.43 -1.41
N GLN A 84 7.61 -6.40 -1.97
CA GLN A 84 7.02 -6.44 -3.32
C GLN A 84 7.84 -5.64 -4.34
N CYS A 85 8.63 -4.66 -3.90
CA CYS A 85 9.54 -3.93 -4.76
C CYS A 85 10.93 -4.57 -4.80
N ARG A 86 11.65 -4.36 -5.91
CA ARG A 86 13.08 -4.71 -6.00
C ARG A 86 13.87 -3.89 -4.98
N GLY A 87 14.94 -4.48 -4.44
CA GLY A 87 15.83 -3.82 -3.47
C GLY A 87 16.38 -2.48 -3.96
N THR A 88 16.65 -2.37 -5.27
CA THR A 88 17.15 -1.15 -5.92
C THR A 88 16.27 0.07 -5.71
N VAL A 89 14.95 -0.11 -5.51
CA VAL A 89 14.03 0.99 -5.23
C VAL A 89 14.39 1.69 -3.92
N ARG A 90 14.77 0.92 -2.89
CA ARG A 90 15.21 1.49 -1.60
C ARG A 90 16.56 2.18 -1.73
N ASP A 91 17.48 1.59 -2.50
CA ASP A 91 18.78 2.20 -2.77
C ASP A 91 18.62 3.53 -3.52
N ALA A 92 17.69 3.59 -4.48
CA ALA A 92 17.34 4.81 -5.19
C ALA A 92 16.74 5.85 -4.24
N LEU A 93 15.76 5.49 -3.39
CA LEU A 93 15.16 6.37 -2.38
C LEU A 93 16.19 6.98 -1.42
N GLN A 94 17.22 6.22 -1.04
CA GLN A 94 18.30 6.69 -0.17
C GLN A 94 19.25 7.66 -0.88
N ARG A 95 19.51 7.42 -2.17
CA ARG A 95 20.43 8.23 -2.97
C ARG A 95 19.81 9.54 -3.42
N ASN A 96 18.58 9.47 -3.93
CA ASN A 96 17.83 10.59 -4.48
C ASN A 96 16.33 10.31 -4.33
N ILE A 97 15.64 11.18 -3.57
CA ILE A 97 14.24 10.95 -3.24
C ILE A 97 13.32 11.03 -4.47
N ASP A 98 13.63 11.88 -5.45
CA ASP A 98 12.79 12.07 -6.64
C ASP A 98 12.91 10.87 -7.60
N GLU A 99 14.14 10.40 -7.83
CA GLU A 99 14.41 9.18 -8.61
C GLU A 99 13.79 7.95 -7.93
N GLY A 100 14.05 7.77 -6.63
CA GLY A 100 13.50 6.68 -5.86
C GLY A 100 11.98 6.70 -5.78
N PHE A 101 11.37 7.89 -5.72
CA PHE A 101 9.91 8.02 -5.79
C PHE A 101 9.36 7.58 -7.15
N ALA A 102 10.01 7.96 -8.25
CA ALA A 102 9.62 7.52 -9.59
C ALA A 102 9.73 5.99 -9.74
N GLU A 103 10.83 5.39 -9.26
CA GLU A 103 11.00 3.94 -9.23
C GLU A 103 9.94 3.24 -8.36
N TYR A 104 9.62 3.82 -7.19
CA TYR A 104 8.58 3.28 -6.33
C TYR A 104 7.20 3.36 -6.97
N MET A 105 6.85 4.46 -7.65
CA MET A 105 5.58 4.55 -8.40
C MET A 105 5.52 3.48 -9.49
N ALA A 106 6.61 3.26 -10.23
CA ALA A 106 6.68 2.20 -11.22
C ALA A 106 6.50 0.80 -10.59
N CYS A 107 7.08 0.54 -9.41
CA CYS A 107 6.85 -0.70 -8.66
C CYS A 107 5.38 -0.90 -8.28
N VAL A 108 4.70 0.16 -7.81
CA VAL A 108 3.27 0.14 -7.48
C VAL A 108 2.40 -0.05 -8.73
N GLY A 109 2.94 0.21 -9.92
CA GLY A 109 2.24 0.07 -11.20
C GLY A 109 1.55 1.35 -11.66
N VAL A 110 2.06 2.51 -11.25
CA VAL A 110 1.51 3.83 -11.59
C VAL A 110 2.62 4.79 -12.03
N SER A 111 2.25 5.89 -12.68
CA SER A 111 3.19 6.95 -13.04
C SER A 111 3.26 8.04 -11.98
N VAL A 112 4.35 8.81 -11.99
CA VAL A 112 4.43 10.08 -11.28
C VAL A 112 3.51 11.08 -11.98
N THR A 113 2.53 11.60 -11.25
CA THR A 113 1.62 12.66 -11.72
C THR A 113 1.86 13.94 -10.92
N PRO A 114 1.42 15.12 -11.41
CA PRO A 114 1.53 16.36 -10.66
C PRO A 114 0.92 16.29 -9.25
N GLU A 115 -0.19 15.57 -9.09
CA GLU A 115 -0.88 15.42 -7.80
C GLU A 115 -0.06 14.58 -6.82
N ARG A 116 0.52 13.46 -7.29
CA ARG A 116 1.43 12.64 -6.48
C ARG A 116 2.68 13.41 -6.10
N LEU A 117 3.24 14.16 -7.06
CA LEU A 117 4.42 14.99 -6.84
C LEU A 117 4.13 16.09 -5.81
N ALA A 118 2.94 16.68 -5.82
CA ALA A 118 2.56 17.70 -4.83
C ALA A 118 2.63 17.17 -3.39
N TYR A 119 2.31 15.89 -3.16
CA TYR A 119 2.47 15.26 -1.84
C TYR A 119 3.94 15.06 -1.48
N LEU A 120 4.76 14.59 -2.44
CA LEU A 120 6.20 14.45 -2.22
C LEU A 120 6.84 15.81 -1.90
N THR A 121 6.51 16.86 -2.66
CA THR A 121 7.02 18.22 -2.44
C THR A 121 6.66 18.75 -1.04
N ARG A 122 5.43 18.51 -0.56
CA ARG A 122 5.05 18.88 0.81
C ARG A 122 5.87 18.11 1.85
N ALA A 123 6.10 16.82 1.63
CA ALA A 123 6.94 16.02 2.52
C ALA A 123 8.40 16.51 2.51
N LYS A 124 9.00 16.69 1.34
CA LYS A 124 10.37 17.23 1.18
C LYS A 124 10.53 18.55 1.94
N LYS A 125 9.58 19.48 1.77
CA LYS A 125 9.56 20.75 2.50
C LYS A 125 9.47 20.56 4.02
N ALA A 126 8.60 19.68 4.50
CA ALA A 126 8.43 19.42 5.93
C ALA A 126 9.68 18.78 6.57
N PHE A 127 10.41 17.96 5.82
CA PHE A 127 11.63 17.29 6.28
C PHE A 127 12.93 18.06 5.94
N GLY A 128 12.86 19.23 5.30
CA GLY A 128 14.03 20.01 4.92
C GLY A 128 14.90 19.34 3.83
N ILE A 129 14.30 18.51 2.98
CA ILE A 129 14.98 17.80 1.89
C ILE A 129 14.86 18.65 0.61
N ALA A 130 16.00 18.95 -0.02
CA ALA A 130 16.07 19.68 -1.28
C ALA A 130 15.55 18.86 -2.46
#